data_AF-A0A3N2PHH6-F1
#
_entry.id   AF-A0A3N2PHH6-F1
#
_cell.length_a   1.000
_cell.length_b   1.000
_cell.length_c   1.000
_cell.angle_alpha   90.00
_cell.angle_beta   90.00
_cell.angle_gamma   90.00
#
_symmetry.space_group_name_H-M   'P 1'
#
loop_
_entity.id
_entity.type
_entity.pdbx_description
1 polymer ?
#
loop_
_entity_poly.entity_id
_entity_poly.type
_entity_poly.pdbx_seq_one_letter_code
_entity_poly.pdbx_strand_id
1 'polypeptide(L)'
;MSDTRRTATPHLPRRPIWLCRACVQEWPCPTARTDLVTEYVDDTVALYVYLAGMLFDAITDLHRLNPEPGPNPTRMYDRFLGWPASHLAIVRHTRRAENDR
;
A
#
# COMPACT_ATOMS: atom_id res chain seq x y z
N MET A 1 11.57 32.29 -9.05
CA MET A 1 11.67 31.63 -10.38
C MET A 1 12.60 30.43 -10.19
N SER A 2 12.16 29.19 -10.04
CA SER A 2 10.89 28.55 -10.40
C SER A 2 10.62 27.41 -9.41
N ASP A 3 9.44 27.42 -8.79
CA ASP A 3 8.91 26.30 -8.03
C ASP A 3 8.38 25.28 -9.03
N THR A 4 9.25 24.37 -9.46
CA THR A 4 8.82 23.19 -10.21
C THR A 4 8.20 22.24 -9.19
N ARG A 5 6.90 22.39 -8.93
CA ARG A 5 6.09 21.31 -8.36
C ARG A 5 6.16 20.14 -9.34
N ARG A 6 7.19 19.29 -9.21
CA ARG A 6 7.19 17.94 -9.77
C ARG A 6 5.91 17.30 -9.25
N THR A 7 4.97 17.04 -10.12
CA THR A 7 3.90 16.09 -9.85
C THR A 7 4.58 14.78 -9.48
N ALA A 8 4.61 14.46 -8.19
CA ALA A 8 5.25 13.23 -7.72
C ALA A 8 4.59 12.05 -8.43
N THR A 9 5.38 11.17 -9.03
CA THR A 9 4.86 9.97 -9.68
C THR A 9 4.09 9.15 -8.64
N PRO A 10 2.82 8.80 -8.87
CA PRO A 10 2.04 8.09 -7.87
C PRO A 10 2.65 6.70 -7.61
N HIS A 11 2.71 6.29 -6.34
CA HIS A 11 3.30 5.03 -5.93
C HIS A 11 2.33 3.86 -6.20
N LEU A 12 2.09 3.56 -7.47
CA LEU A 12 1.17 2.51 -7.95
C LEU A 12 1.88 1.17 -8.22
N PRO A 13 1.15 0.04 -8.23
CA PRO A 13 1.73 -1.26 -8.56
C PRO A 13 2.05 -1.39 -10.06
N ARG A 14 3.16 -2.07 -10.35
CA ARG A 14 3.54 -2.54 -11.68
C ARG A 14 3.29 -4.04 -11.77
N ARG A 15 2.13 -4.43 -12.29
CA ARG A 15 1.83 -5.84 -12.60
C ARG A 15 2.63 -6.31 -13.82
N PRO A 16 3.00 -7.60 -13.92
CA PRO A 16 2.76 -8.68 -12.96
C PRO A 16 3.83 -8.83 -11.88
N ILE A 17 4.86 -7.96 -11.85
CA ILE A 17 6.00 -8.10 -10.92
C ILE A 17 5.75 -7.49 -9.53
N TRP A 18 4.67 -6.71 -9.39
CA TRP A 18 4.24 -6.06 -8.15
C TRP A 18 5.30 -5.17 -7.50
N LEU A 19 6.14 -4.53 -8.31
CA LEU A 19 7.01 -3.45 -7.84
C LEU A 19 6.30 -2.10 -7.95
N CYS A 20 6.69 -1.15 -7.13
CA CYS A 20 6.20 0.22 -7.19
C CYS A 20 6.76 0.89 -8.46
N ARG A 21 5.88 1.54 -9.24
CA ARG A 21 6.28 2.27 -10.45
C ARG A 21 7.23 3.43 -10.17
N ALA A 22 7.10 4.06 -8.99
CA ALA A 22 7.86 5.26 -8.65
C ALA A 22 9.23 4.93 -8.04
N CYS A 23 9.31 3.94 -7.14
CA CYS A 23 10.53 3.68 -6.36
C CYS A 23 11.09 2.27 -6.48
N VAL A 24 10.52 1.42 -7.34
CA VAL A 24 10.93 0.02 -7.61
C VAL A 24 11.02 -0.92 -6.40
N GLN A 25 10.60 -0.48 -5.22
CA GLN A 25 10.37 -1.33 -4.04
C GLN A 25 9.13 -2.20 -4.23
N GLU A 26 8.98 -3.24 -3.42
CA GLU A 26 7.78 -4.04 -3.40
C GLU A 26 6.53 -3.20 -3.10
N TRP A 27 5.53 -3.26 -3.97
CA TRP A 27 4.26 -2.58 -3.75
C TRP A 27 3.33 -3.43 -2.87
N PRO A 28 2.70 -2.91 -1.80
CA PRO A 28 2.74 -1.51 -1.34
C PRO A 28 4.07 -1.14 -0.68
N CYS A 29 4.76 -0.14 -1.25
CA CYS A 29 5.99 0.42 -0.69
C CYS A 29 5.65 1.39 0.46
N PRO A 30 6.60 1.81 1.31
CA PRO A 30 6.31 2.68 2.46
C PRO A 30 5.47 3.92 2.11
N THR A 31 5.80 4.63 1.03
CA THR A 31 5.02 5.80 0.57
C THR A 31 3.60 5.41 0.16
N ALA A 32 3.41 4.35 -0.63
CA ALA A 32 2.07 3.87 -1.00
C ALA A 32 1.23 3.48 0.23
N ARG A 33 1.86 2.91 1.27
CA ARG A 33 1.17 2.57 2.52
C ARG A 33 0.65 3.83 3.22
N THR A 34 1.48 4.86 3.30
CA THR A 34 1.08 6.17 3.85
C THR A 34 -0.04 6.78 3.01
N ASP A 35 0.13 6.86 1.69
CA ASP A 35 -0.86 7.43 0.77
C ASP A 35 -2.22 6.74 0.92
N LEU A 36 -2.25 5.40 0.91
CA LEU A 36 -3.47 4.62 1.06
C LEU A 36 -4.14 4.83 2.43
N VAL A 37 -3.38 4.90 3.52
CA VAL A 37 -3.96 5.15 4.83
C VAL A 37 -4.52 6.57 4.91
N THR A 38 -3.84 7.55 4.35
CA THR A 38 -4.32 8.94 4.31
C THR A 38 -5.58 9.08 3.45
N GLU A 39 -5.69 8.33 2.35
CA GLU A 39 -6.87 8.33 1.49
C GLU A 39 -8.08 7.65 2.17
N TYR A 40 -7.87 6.53 2.87
CA TYR A 40 -8.95 5.70 3.41
C TYR A 40 -9.14 5.78 4.93
N VAL A 41 -8.51 6.74 5.61
CA VAL A 41 -8.59 6.88 7.08
C VAL A 41 -10.03 6.98 7.63
N ASP A 42 -10.94 7.54 6.83
CA ASP A 42 -12.36 7.68 7.17
C ASP A 42 -13.20 6.46 6.75
N ASP A 43 -12.66 5.54 5.93
CA ASP A 43 -13.29 4.27 5.53
C ASP A 43 -12.28 3.12 5.51
N THR A 44 -12.03 2.56 6.70
CA THR A 44 -11.07 1.47 6.87
C THR A 44 -11.52 0.16 6.26
N VAL A 45 -12.84 -0.05 6.14
CA VAL A 45 -13.36 -1.26 5.50
C VAL A 45 -13.01 -1.23 4.02
N ALA A 46 -13.20 -0.09 3.35
CA ALA A 46 -12.82 0.08 1.96
C ALA A 46 -11.31 -0.12 1.74
N LEU A 47 -10.44 0.34 2.65
CA LEU A 47 -9.00 0.06 2.58
C LEU A 47 -8.69 -1.44 2.58
N TYR A 48 -9.28 -2.19 3.52
CA TYR A 48 -9.06 -3.63 3.62
C TYR A 48 -9.61 -4.38 2.41
N VAL A 49 -10.78 -4.00 1.90
CA VAL A 49 -11.35 -4.59 0.67
C VAL A 49 -10.44 -4.35 -0.52
N TYR A 50 -9.95 -3.11 -0.70
CA TYR A 50 -9.00 -2.78 -1.76
C TYR A 50 -7.71 -3.61 -1.65
N LEU A 51 -7.10 -3.67 -0.47
CA LEU A 51 -5.86 -4.41 -0.24
C LEU A 51 -6.04 -5.92 -0.40
N ALA A 52 -7.20 -6.48 -0.03
CA ALA A 52 -7.51 -7.89 -0.23
C ALA A 52 -7.65 -8.24 -1.73
N GLY A 53 -8.29 -7.37 -2.53
CA GLY A 53 -8.33 -7.53 -3.98
C GLY A 53 -6.93 -7.49 -4.60
N MET A 54 -6.09 -6.55 -4.17
CA MET A 54 -4.70 -6.45 -4.63
C MET A 54 -3.85 -7.66 -4.20
N LEU A 55 -4.04 -8.17 -2.99
CA LEU A 55 -3.40 -9.39 -2.51
C LEU A 55 -3.73 -10.59 -3.42
N PHE A 56 -5.01 -10.77 -3.76
CA PHE A 56 -5.45 -11.86 -4.63
C PHE A 56 -4.80 -11.79 -6.03
N ASP A 57 -4.81 -10.60 -6.65
CA ASP A 57 -4.14 -10.38 -7.93
C ASP A 57 -2.62 -10.59 -7.83
N ALA A 58 -1.99 -10.19 -6.72
CA ALA A 58 -0.56 -10.35 -6.50
C ALA A 58 -0.13 -11.81 -6.36
N ILE A 59 -0.86 -12.59 -5.58
CA ILE A 59 -0.61 -14.03 -5.46
C ILE A 59 -0.72 -14.69 -6.84
N THR A 60 -1.77 -14.35 -7.59
CA THR A 60 -2.01 -14.91 -8.92
C THR A 60 -0.89 -14.59 -9.90
N ASP A 61 -0.48 -13.32 -9.99
CA ASP A 61 0.56 -12.89 -10.91
C ASP A 61 1.94 -13.45 -10.51
N LEU A 62 2.30 -13.36 -9.23
CA LEU A 62 3.62 -13.78 -8.76
C LEU A 62 3.78 -15.31 -8.82
N HIS A 63 2.71 -16.07 -8.59
CA HIS A 63 2.72 -17.52 -8.82
C HIS A 63 2.91 -17.86 -10.30
N ARG A 64 2.29 -17.11 -11.23
CA ARG A 64 2.53 -17.30 -12.68
C ARG A 64 3.97 -17.00 -13.08
N LEU A 65 4.61 -16.00 -12.46
CA LEU A 65 6.00 -15.65 -12.73
C LEU A 65 7.00 -16.65 -12.12
N ASN A 66 6.69 -17.18 -10.94
CA ASN A 66 7.52 -18.17 -10.27
C ASN A 66 6.64 -19.20 -9.52
N PRO A 67 6.30 -20.33 -10.16
CA PRO A 67 5.37 -21.32 -9.60
C PRO A 67 5.91 -22.06 -8.38
N GLU A 68 7.21 -22.34 -8.33
CA GLU A 68 7.85 -23.18 -7.31
C GLU A 68 8.91 -22.40 -6.53
N PRO A 69 8.79 -22.25 -5.19
CA PRO A 69 7.72 -22.75 -4.31
C PRO A 69 6.43 -21.90 -4.33
N GLY A 70 6.38 -20.87 -5.17
CA GLY A 70 5.27 -19.92 -5.21
C GLY A 70 5.35 -18.84 -4.12
N PRO A 71 4.41 -17.88 -4.12
CA PRO A 71 4.31 -16.84 -3.11
C PRO A 71 4.14 -17.40 -1.68
N ASN A 72 5.03 -17.02 -0.76
CA ASN A 72 4.88 -17.38 0.66
C ASN A 72 3.63 -16.70 1.27
N PRO A 73 2.66 -17.44 1.83
CA PRO A 73 1.41 -16.87 2.34
C PRO A 73 1.59 -15.84 3.46
N THR A 74 2.45 -16.13 4.45
CA THR A 74 2.73 -15.22 5.57
C THR A 74 3.30 -13.90 5.08
N ARG A 75 4.30 -13.96 4.18
CA ARG A 75 4.89 -12.77 3.56
C ARG A 75 3.86 -11.94 2.78
N MET A 76 2.93 -12.60 2.10
CA MET A 76 1.86 -11.91 1.36
C MET A 76 0.86 -11.24 2.31
N TYR A 77 0.49 -11.91 3.39
CA TYR A 77 -0.33 -11.30 4.44
C TYR A 77 0.35 -10.06 5.03
N ASP A 78 1.60 -10.17 5.47
CA ASP A 78 2.35 -9.06 6.09
C ASP A 78 2.50 -7.87 5.14
N ARG A 79 2.68 -8.15 3.84
CA ARG A 79 2.85 -7.14 2.80
C ARG A 79 1.58 -6.35 2.52
N PHE A 80 0.41 -6.99 2.53
CA PHE A 80 -0.85 -6.35 2.14
C PHE A 80 -1.77 -6.02 3.31
N LEU A 81 -1.93 -6.91 4.28
CA LEU A 81 -2.99 -6.82 5.31
C LEU A 81 -2.46 -6.70 6.75
N GLY A 82 -1.19 -7.00 7.00
CA GLY A 82 -0.61 -7.02 8.36
C GLY A 82 -0.30 -5.64 8.95
N TRP A 83 -0.19 -4.59 8.12
CA TRP A 83 0.26 -3.26 8.53
C TRP A 83 -0.83 -2.15 8.64
N PRO A 84 -1.99 -2.18 7.96
CA PRO A 84 -2.92 -1.04 7.97
C PRO A 84 -3.39 -0.62 9.36
N ALA A 85 -3.71 -1.57 10.25
CA ALA A 85 -4.20 -1.27 11.60
C ALA A 85 -3.24 -0.39 12.42
N SER A 86 -1.93 -0.67 12.38
CA SER A 86 -0.93 0.12 13.10
C SER A 86 -0.76 1.53 12.50
N HIS A 87 -0.86 1.66 11.18
CA HIS A 87 -0.73 2.96 10.50
C HIS A 87 -1.97 3.84 10.69
N LEU A 88 -3.17 3.25 10.65
CA LEU A 88 -4.42 3.96 10.91
C LEU A 88 -4.48 4.51 12.33
N ALA A 89 -3.98 3.77 13.32
CA ALA A 89 -3.88 4.25 14.70
C ALA A 89 -3.02 5.53 14.80
N ILE A 90 -1.88 5.58 14.10
CA ILE A 90 -1.01 6.75 14.05
C ILE A 90 -1.73 7.94 13.40
N VAL A 91 -2.30 7.75 12.21
CA VAL A 91 -2.94 8.85 11.46
C VAL A 91 -4.16 9.42 12.20
N ARG A 92 -4.97 8.56 12.81
CA ARG A 92 -6.13 9.00 13.61
C ARG A 92 -5.72 9.77 14.87
N HIS A 93 -4.63 9.35 15.53
CA HIS A 93 -4.09 10.10 16.66
C HIS A 93 -3.61 11.49 16.23
N THR A 94 -2.90 11.59 15.09
CA THR A 94 -2.45 12.88 14.56
C THR A 94 -3.62 13.81 14.24
N ARG A 95 -4.65 13.32 13.54
CA ARG A 95 -5.86 14.09 13.22
C ARG A 95 -6.58 14.61 14.46
N ARG A 96 -6.69 13.78 15.50
CA ARG A 96 -7.31 14.20 16.77
C ARG A 96 -6.54 15.34 17.43
N ALA A 97 -5.22 15.24 17.51
CA ALA A 97 -4.37 16.27 18.10
C ALA A 97 -4.40 17.60 17.32
N GLU A 98 -4.65 17.56 16.01
CA GLU A 98 -4.82 18.74 15.18
C GLU A 98 -6.19 19.41 15.39
N ASN A 99 -7.25 18.62 15.56
CA ASN A 99 -8.61 19.11 15.78
C ASN A 99 -8.83 19.69 17.19
N ASP A 100 -7.98 19.34 18.16
CA ASP A 100 -8.02 19.83 19.54
C ASP A 100 -7.26 21.16 19.74
N ARG A 101 -6.71 21.77 18.67
CA ARG A 101 -6.07 23.11 18.68
C ARG A 101 -6.99 24.17 18.11
#